data_AF-A0A6J6JXW1-F1
#
_entry.id   AF-A0A6J6JXW1-F1
#
_cell.length_a   1.000
_cell.length_b   1.000
_cell.length_c   1.000
_cell.angle_alpha   90.00
_cell.angle_beta   90.00
_cell.angle_gamma   90.00
#
_symmetry.space_group_name_H-M   'P 1'
#
loop_
_entity.id
_entity.type
_entity.pdbx_description
1 polymer ?
#
loop_
_entity_poly.entity_id
_entity_poly.type
_entity_poly.pdbx_seq_one_letter_code
_entity_poly.pdbx_strand_id
1 'polypeptide(L)'
;MGKRWCDSEGMLACLHRAINAGIPFFSGEYLAKVTRKDLESVFAGTIEMPMLDERVVLFNEVGRVLVEKYQGRYSNFVRSCAPRLYANGDGLLERLTTEFPRFRDVSMYQGSEVHIYKLAQLGIWGMHLALSPRGSWKLEDAENLTAFADYIVPVGLRVMNIFEYTPELEKQINGLVEVKRDSEAEIELRASSIYVIAKLTEEINKRRPGMDPLLQPQVDFRFWKTYHATHWPHHLTKTVMY
;
A
#
# COMPACT_ATOMS: atom_id res chain seq x y z
N MET A 1 -32.54 1.11 -5.91
CA MET A 1 -31.68 0.37 -6.86
C MET A 1 -30.23 0.73 -6.54
N GLY A 2 -29.42 -0.29 -6.25
CA GLY A 2 -28.15 -0.16 -5.53
C GLY A 2 -27.00 0.43 -6.35
N LYS A 3 -26.13 1.18 -5.67
CA LYS A 3 -24.89 1.73 -6.23
C LYS A 3 -23.92 0.60 -6.57
N ARG A 4 -23.38 0.61 -7.80
CA ARG A 4 -22.28 -0.28 -8.21
C ARG A 4 -20.96 0.31 -7.71
N TRP A 5 -20.15 -0.53 -7.11
CA TRP A 5 -18.80 -0.19 -6.62
C TRP A 5 -17.78 -1.11 -7.31
N CYS A 6 -16.58 -0.62 -7.57
CA CYS A 6 -15.47 -1.39 -8.16
C CYS A 6 -14.17 -1.17 -7.36
N ASP A 7 -13.19 -2.01 -7.62
CA ASP A 7 -11.83 -1.90 -7.06
C ASP A 7 -11.80 -1.72 -5.53
N SER A 8 -10.99 -0.78 -5.03
CA SER A 8 -10.86 -0.50 -3.61
C SER A 8 -12.18 -0.08 -2.95
N GLU A 9 -13.04 0.64 -3.67
CA GLU A 9 -14.35 1.04 -3.14
C GLU A 9 -15.29 -0.17 -2.98
N GLY A 10 -15.24 -1.11 -3.91
CA GLY A 10 -15.97 -2.38 -3.82
C GLY A 10 -15.52 -3.22 -2.64
N MET A 11 -14.21 -3.29 -2.40
CA MET A 11 -13.64 -3.96 -1.23
C MET A 11 -14.13 -3.31 0.09
N LEU A 12 -14.10 -1.98 0.19
CA LEU A 12 -14.59 -1.26 1.37
C LEU A 12 -16.09 -1.49 1.61
N ALA A 13 -16.89 -1.50 0.54
CA ALA A 13 -18.32 -1.82 0.63
C ALA A 13 -18.57 -3.24 1.16
N CYS A 14 -17.74 -4.21 0.76
CA CYS A 14 -17.80 -5.58 1.29
C CYS A 14 -17.45 -5.64 2.77
N LEU A 15 -16.41 -4.93 3.22
CA LEU A 15 -16.05 -4.83 4.63
C LEU A 15 -17.16 -4.17 5.46
N HIS A 16 -17.74 -3.07 4.98
CA HIS A 16 -18.89 -2.42 5.63
C HIS A 16 -20.07 -3.39 5.79
N ARG A 17 -20.39 -4.16 4.74
CA ARG A 17 -21.44 -5.18 4.79
C ARG A 17 -21.13 -6.26 5.84
N ALA A 18 -19.90 -6.77 5.89
CA ALA A 18 -19.49 -7.78 6.85
C ALA A 18 -19.62 -7.28 8.30
N ILE A 19 -19.15 -6.05 8.58
CA ILE A 19 -19.23 -5.43 9.90
C ILE A 19 -20.70 -5.23 10.31
N ASN A 20 -21.54 -4.74 9.40
CA ASN A 20 -22.98 -4.56 9.66
C ASN A 20 -23.70 -5.90 9.90
N ALA A 21 -23.19 -7.00 9.36
CA ALA A 21 -23.68 -8.36 9.62
C ALA A 21 -23.13 -8.96 10.93
N GLY A 22 -22.36 -8.19 11.71
CA GLY A 22 -21.79 -8.64 12.99
C GLY A 22 -20.52 -9.46 12.86
N ILE A 23 -19.91 -9.55 11.66
CA ILE A 23 -18.63 -10.23 11.48
C ILE A 23 -17.54 -9.37 12.15
N PRO A 24 -16.78 -9.90 13.13
CA PRO A 24 -15.76 -9.15 13.86
C PRO A 24 -14.45 -9.06 13.05
N PHE A 25 -14.54 -8.58 11.80
CA PHE A 25 -13.48 -8.68 10.79
C PHE A 25 -12.14 -8.07 11.23
N PHE A 26 -12.17 -7.02 12.06
CA PHE A 26 -10.96 -6.34 12.54
C PHE A 26 -10.40 -6.88 13.88
N SER A 27 -10.97 -7.97 14.41
CA SER A 27 -10.41 -8.62 15.61
C SER A 27 -9.30 -9.60 15.22
N GLY A 28 -8.25 -9.64 16.03
CA GLY A 28 -7.15 -10.59 15.85
C GLY A 28 -7.62 -12.03 15.95
N GLU A 29 -8.58 -12.33 16.83
CA GLU A 29 -9.13 -13.66 17.03
C GLU A 29 -9.85 -14.19 15.78
N TYR A 30 -10.59 -13.33 15.10
CA TYR A 30 -11.23 -13.66 13.83
C TYR A 30 -10.20 -13.83 12.72
N LEU A 31 -9.31 -12.84 12.56
CA LEU A 31 -8.28 -12.87 11.53
C LEU A 31 -7.37 -14.10 11.66
N ALA A 32 -7.02 -14.50 12.88
CA ALA A 32 -6.17 -15.67 13.17
C ALA A 32 -6.77 -17.01 12.70
N LYS A 33 -8.09 -17.06 12.48
CA LYS A 33 -8.83 -18.28 12.17
C LYS A 33 -9.69 -18.17 10.91
N VAL A 34 -9.63 -17.04 10.20
CA VAL A 34 -10.45 -16.81 9.01
C VAL A 34 -10.11 -17.86 7.96
N THR A 35 -11.12 -18.44 7.35
CA THR A 35 -10.96 -19.46 6.30
C THR A 35 -11.17 -18.86 4.91
N ARG A 36 -10.79 -19.62 3.88
CA ARG A 36 -11.09 -19.27 2.48
C ARG A 36 -12.58 -18.99 2.28
N LYS A 37 -13.45 -19.86 2.81
CA LYS A 37 -14.91 -19.73 2.72
C LYS A 37 -15.43 -18.46 3.40
N ASP A 38 -14.84 -18.08 4.53
CA ASP A 38 -15.20 -16.84 5.22
C ASP A 38 -14.85 -15.63 4.34
N LEU A 39 -13.66 -15.61 3.73
CA LEU A 39 -13.25 -14.52 2.84
C LEU A 39 -14.05 -14.50 1.53
N GLU A 40 -14.42 -15.65 0.97
CA GLU A 40 -15.35 -15.74 -0.18
C GLU A 40 -16.69 -15.07 0.15
N SER A 41 -17.22 -15.33 1.35
CA SER A 41 -18.47 -14.74 1.80
C SER A 41 -18.34 -13.24 2.07
N VAL A 42 -17.29 -12.82 2.77
CA VAL A 42 -17.02 -11.40 3.09
C VAL A 42 -16.87 -10.59 1.80
N PHE A 43 -16.01 -11.05 0.89
CA PHE A 43 -15.67 -10.37 -0.36
C PHE A 43 -16.52 -10.80 -1.55
N ALA A 44 -17.69 -11.40 -1.31
CA ALA A 44 -18.62 -11.79 -2.37
C ALA A 44 -18.96 -10.58 -3.27
N GLY A 45 -18.79 -10.78 -4.58
CA GLY A 45 -18.98 -9.78 -5.63
C GLY A 45 -19.23 -10.44 -6.99
N THR A 46 -18.97 -9.70 -8.07
CA THR A 46 -19.17 -10.21 -9.44
C THR A 46 -18.07 -11.17 -9.91
N ILE A 47 -16.91 -11.15 -9.27
CA ILE A 47 -15.78 -12.05 -9.50
C ILE A 47 -15.22 -12.50 -8.14
N GLU A 48 -14.48 -13.61 -8.14
CA GLU A 48 -13.70 -14.01 -6.98
C GLU A 48 -12.58 -12.99 -6.72
N MET A 49 -12.34 -12.65 -5.46
CA MET A 49 -11.22 -11.79 -5.08
C MET A 49 -9.89 -12.48 -5.43
N PRO A 50 -9.01 -11.83 -6.20
CA PRO A 50 -7.72 -12.41 -6.56
C PRO A 50 -6.86 -12.76 -5.34
N MET A 51 -6.15 -13.88 -5.45
CA MET A 51 -5.20 -14.38 -4.44
C MET A 51 -5.83 -14.63 -3.08
N LEU A 52 -7.03 -15.22 -3.07
CA LEU A 52 -7.82 -15.41 -1.84
C LEU A 52 -7.13 -16.35 -0.85
N ASP A 53 -6.50 -17.41 -1.34
CA ASP A 53 -5.75 -18.37 -0.52
C ASP A 53 -4.55 -17.71 0.14
N GLU A 54 -3.79 -16.89 -0.60
CA GLU A 54 -2.70 -16.10 -0.05
C GLU A 54 -3.22 -15.09 1.00
N ARG A 55 -4.37 -14.47 0.76
CA ARG A 55 -4.99 -13.55 1.74
C ARG A 55 -5.39 -14.24 3.04
N VAL A 56 -5.87 -15.49 2.98
CA VAL A 56 -6.15 -16.29 4.20
C VAL A 56 -4.88 -16.42 5.04
N VAL A 57 -3.78 -16.85 4.43
CA VAL A 57 -2.49 -17.01 5.12
C VAL A 57 -2.05 -15.70 5.76
N LEU A 58 -2.13 -14.60 5.01
CA LEU A 58 -1.74 -13.27 5.48
C LEU A 58 -2.60 -12.78 6.64
N PHE A 59 -3.93 -12.97 6.58
CA PHE A 59 -4.81 -12.59 7.68
C PHE A 59 -4.59 -13.46 8.91
N ASN A 60 -4.39 -14.77 8.75
CA ASN A 60 -4.10 -15.66 9.88
C ASN A 60 -2.79 -15.28 10.57
N GLU A 61 -1.76 -14.94 9.79
CA GLU A 61 -0.48 -14.46 10.33
C GLU A 61 -0.64 -13.16 11.11
N VAL A 62 -1.29 -12.14 10.53
CA VAL A 62 -1.56 -10.86 11.20
C VAL A 62 -2.38 -11.08 12.47
N GLY A 63 -3.44 -11.88 12.39
CA GLY A 63 -4.30 -12.19 13.53
C GLY A 63 -3.55 -12.86 14.67
N ARG A 64 -2.68 -13.83 14.37
CA ARG A 64 -1.84 -14.51 15.36
C ARG A 64 -0.95 -13.52 16.12
N VAL A 65 -0.22 -12.65 15.40
CA VAL A 65 0.63 -11.63 16.03
C VAL A 65 -0.20 -10.67 16.90
N LEU A 66 -1.38 -10.26 16.43
CA LEU A 66 -2.28 -9.40 17.20
C LEU A 66 -2.76 -10.06 18.49
N VAL A 67 -3.17 -11.33 18.46
CA VAL A 67 -3.62 -12.06 19.64
C VAL A 67 -2.47 -12.24 20.64
N GLU A 68 -1.31 -12.68 20.17
CA GLU A 68 -0.17 -13.01 21.02
C GLU A 68 0.43 -11.79 21.72
N LYS A 69 0.52 -10.65 21.02
CA LYS A 69 1.26 -9.47 21.52
C LYS A 69 0.38 -8.27 21.84
N TYR A 70 -0.81 -8.17 21.25
CA TYR A 70 -1.60 -6.93 21.22
C TYR A 70 -3.06 -7.12 21.65
N GLN A 71 -3.37 -8.21 22.36
CA GLN A 71 -4.73 -8.51 22.85
C GLN A 71 -5.78 -8.47 21.72
N GLY A 72 -5.40 -8.96 20.53
CA GLY A 72 -6.26 -9.04 19.36
C GLY A 72 -6.54 -7.70 18.68
N ARG A 73 -5.86 -6.59 19.03
CA ARG A 73 -6.21 -5.25 18.51
C ARG A 73 -5.04 -4.51 17.89
N TYR A 74 -5.20 -4.10 16.64
CA TYR A 74 -4.22 -3.26 15.94
C TYR A 74 -3.99 -1.90 16.64
N SER A 75 -5.00 -1.34 17.29
CA SER A 75 -4.85 -0.11 18.08
C SER A 75 -3.85 -0.25 19.24
N ASN A 76 -3.71 -1.45 19.81
CA ASN A 76 -2.75 -1.71 20.88
C ASN A 76 -1.33 -1.77 20.32
N PHE A 77 -1.14 -2.35 19.12
CA PHE A 77 0.13 -2.28 18.39
C PHE A 77 0.55 -0.82 18.15
N VAL A 78 -0.33 -0.01 17.58
CA VAL A 78 -0.05 1.40 17.28
C VAL A 78 0.32 2.18 18.55
N ARG A 79 -0.43 2.00 19.65
CA ARG A 79 -0.16 2.66 20.94
C ARG A 79 1.14 2.21 21.60
N SER A 80 1.64 1.02 21.25
CA SER A 80 2.91 0.51 21.76
C SER A 80 4.13 1.06 21.02
N CYS A 81 3.94 1.73 19.87
CA CYS A 81 5.01 2.30 19.06
C CYS A 81 5.18 3.80 19.34
N ALA A 82 6.37 4.35 19.04
CA ALA A 82 6.51 5.79 18.89
C ALA A 82 5.60 6.28 17.74
N PRO A 83 4.99 7.48 17.83
CA PRO A 83 4.17 8.06 16.76
C PRO A 83 5.03 8.61 15.61
N ARG A 84 6.05 7.84 15.20
CA ARG A 84 7.06 8.16 14.18
C ARG A 84 7.25 6.96 13.26
N LEU A 85 7.72 7.15 12.04
CA LEU A 85 8.13 6.02 11.18
C LEU A 85 9.37 5.35 11.76
N TYR A 86 10.34 6.17 12.19
CA TYR A 86 11.64 5.76 12.69
C TYR A 86 11.89 6.36 14.07
N ALA A 87 12.22 5.49 15.03
CA ALA A 87 12.54 5.86 16.40
C ALA A 87 13.45 4.81 17.04
N ASN A 88 14.62 4.55 16.44
CA ASN A 88 15.63 3.62 16.95
C ASN A 88 15.09 2.19 17.20
N GLY A 89 14.25 1.69 16.29
CA GLY A 89 13.59 0.39 16.41
C GLY A 89 12.18 0.44 17.00
N ASP A 90 11.78 1.55 17.65
CA ASP A 90 10.43 1.73 18.21
C ASP A 90 9.46 2.44 17.26
N GLY A 91 9.94 2.85 16.08
CA GLY A 91 9.13 3.50 15.07
C GLY A 91 8.05 2.58 14.52
N LEU A 92 6.91 3.16 14.17
CA LEU A 92 5.75 2.44 13.67
C LEU A 92 6.06 1.66 12.39
N LEU A 93 6.85 2.22 11.47
CA LEU A 93 7.25 1.52 10.25
C LEU A 93 8.27 0.42 10.53
N GLU A 94 9.26 0.69 11.38
CA GLU A 94 10.28 -0.28 11.82
C GLU A 94 9.62 -1.52 12.44
N ARG A 95 8.71 -1.31 13.39
CA ARG A 95 8.02 -2.40 14.08
C ARG A 95 7.00 -3.08 13.19
N LEU A 96 6.26 -2.35 12.35
CA LEU A 96 5.27 -2.95 11.46
C LEU A 96 5.92 -3.91 10.46
N THR A 97 7.06 -3.53 9.87
CA THR A 97 7.78 -4.37 8.90
C THR A 97 8.55 -5.53 9.54
N THR A 98 8.92 -5.40 10.82
CA THR A 98 9.60 -6.46 11.59
C THR A 98 8.63 -7.48 12.18
N GLU A 99 7.53 -7.02 12.75
CA GLU A 99 6.60 -7.88 13.51
C GLU A 99 5.50 -8.51 12.63
N PHE A 100 5.22 -7.92 11.46
CA PHE A 100 4.19 -8.39 10.55
C PHE A 100 4.79 -8.61 9.14
N PRO A 101 5.24 -9.83 8.81
CA PRO A 101 5.93 -10.13 7.55
C PRO A 101 5.19 -9.72 6.27
N ARG A 102 3.85 -9.68 6.30
CA ARG A 102 2.98 -9.10 5.26
C ARG A 102 3.42 -7.71 4.77
N PHE A 103 4.02 -6.91 5.66
CA PHE A 103 4.42 -5.53 5.39
C PHE A 103 5.90 -5.41 5.02
N ARG A 104 6.68 -6.51 5.08
CA ARG A 104 8.10 -6.57 4.70
C ARG A 104 8.26 -6.67 3.18
N ASP A 105 7.88 -5.60 2.48
CA ASP A 105 8.06 -5.44 1.04
C ASP A 105 9.52 -5.07 0.72
N VAL A 106 10.36 -6.12 0.65
CA VAL A 106 11.80 -6.08 0.36
C VAL A 106 12.10 -6.95 -0.85
N SER A 107 12.97 -6.46 -1.74
CA SER A 107 13.47 -7.18 -2.92
C SER A 107 14.99 -7.15 -2.95
N MET A 108 15.62 -8.11 -3.62
CA MET A 108 17.07 -8.14 -3.82
C MET A 108 17.41 -7.61 -5.21
N TYR A 109 18.21 -6.55 -5.28
CA TYR A 109 18.62 -5.91 -6.54
C TYR A 109 20.13 -5.75 -6.57
N GLN A 110 20.80 -6.41 -7.53
CA GLN A 110 22.26 -6.36 -7.71
C GLN A 110 23.06 -6.59 -6.40
N GLY A 111 22.59 -7.53 -5.57
CA GLY A 111 23.23 -7.88 -4.30
C GLY A 111 22.91 -6.95 -3.12
N SER A 112 22.02 -5.97 -3.30
CA SER A 112 21.55 -5.07 -2.25
C SER A 112 20.06 -5.27 -1.96
N GLU A 113 19.67 -5.20 -0.68
CA GLU A 113 18.26 -5.15 -0.33
C GLU A 113 17.66 -3.78 -0.68
N VAL A 114 16.51 -3.79 -1.33
CA VAL A 114 15.70 -2.60 -1.63
C VAL A 114 14.43 -2.68 -0.80
N HIS A 115 14.22 -1.68 0.05
CA HIS A 115 13.10 -1.60 0.98
C HIS A 115 12.05 -0.63 0.43
N ILE A 116 10.88 -1.14 0.00
CA ILE A 116 9.82 -0.32 -0.58
C ILE A 116 8.71 -0.05 0.44
N TYR A 117 8.33 -1.08 1.22
CA TYR A 117 7.35 -0.99 2.31
C TYR A 117 6.02 -0.29 1.94
N LYS A 118 5.58 -0.41 0.69
CA LYS A 118 4.47 0.39 0.14
C LYS A 118 3.20 0.31 0.99
N LEU A 119 2.76 -0.90 1.32
CA LEU A 119 1.51 -1.10 2.08
C LEU A 119 1.64 -0.65 3.54
N ALA A 120 2.83 -0.77 4.13
CA ALA A 120 3.10 -0.30 5.48
C ALA A 120 2.98 1.22 5.55
N GLN A 121 3.67 1.91 4.63
CA GLN A 121 3.65 3.36 4.51
C GLN A 121 2.23 3.88 4.18
N LEU A 122 1.53 3.26 3.23
CA LEU A 122 0.16 3.62 2.86
C LEU A 122 -0.81 3.48 4.05
N GLY A 123 -0.71 2.39 4.82
CA GLY A 123 -1.55 2.16 5.99
C GLY A 123 -1.32 3.23 7.07
N ILE A 124 -0.06 3.55 7.36
CA ILE A 124 0.32 4.59 8.32
C ILE A 124 -0.18 5.97 7.86
N TRP A 125 -0.01 6.29 6.58
CA TRP A 125 -0.50 7.54 6.00
C TRP A 125 -2.01 7.68 6.05
N GLY A 126 -2.74 6.61 5.73
CA GLY A 126 -4.21 6.57 5.86
C GLY A 126 -4.67 6.82 7.30
N MET A 127 -3.97 6.24 8.28
CA MET A 127 -4.24 6.50 9.70
C MET A 127 -3.96 7.96 10.08
N HIS A 128 -2.84 8.54 9.62
CA HIS A 128 -2.51 9.96 9.84
C HIS A 128 -3.61 10.87 9.29
N LEU A 129 -4.02 10.68 8.03
CA LEU A 129 -5.07 11.48 7.39
C LEU A 129 -6.43 11.36 8.09
N ALA A 130 -6.78 10.17 8.58
CA ALA A 130 -8.06 9.94 9.24
C ALA A 130 -8.13 10.51 10.68
N LEU A 131 -7.01 10.49 11.41
CA LEU A 131 -6.99 10.77 12.85
C LEU A 131 -6.38 12.13 13.23
N SER A 132 -5.42 12.64 12.46
CA SER A 132 -4.73 13.90 12.76
C SER A 132 -5.68 15.11 12.77
N PRO A 133 -6.62 15.29 11.81
CA PRO A 133 -7.56 16.40 11.84
C PRO A 133 -8.49 16.39 13.06
N ARG A 134 -8.63 15.25 13.73
CA ARG A 134 -9.45 15.07 14.94
C ARG A 134 -8.63 15.15 16.23
N GLY A 135 -7.31 15.37 16.13
CA GLY A 135 -6.40 15.41 17.27
C GLY A 135 -6.23 14.07 18.01
N SER A 136 -6.71 12.95 17.45
CA SER A 136 -6.70 11.65 18.14
C SER A 136 -5.36 10.91 18.02
N TRP A 137 -4.64 11.12 16.93
CA TRP A 137 -3.29 10.60 16.68
C TRP A 137 -2.67 11.32 15.48
N LYS A 138 -1.36 11.55 15.49
CA LYS A 138 -0.63 12.19 14.39
C LYS A 138 0.76 11.55 14.26
N LEU A 139 1.13 11.18 13.03
CA LEU A 139 2.51 10.88 12.67
C LEU A 139 3.38 12.14 12.76
N GLU A 140 4.42 12.11 13.60
CA GLU A 140 5.26 13.28 13.91
C GLU A 140 6.31 13.57 12.83
N ASP A 141 6.73 12.56 12.09
CA ASP A 141 7.77 12.63 11.04
C ASP A 141 7.23 12.22 9.67
N ALA A 142 6.01 12.69 9.35
CA ALA A 142 5.30 12.35 8.12
C ALA A 142 6.08 12.74 6.84
N GLU A 143 7.02 13.68 6.93
CA GLU A 143 7.95 14.05 5.88
C GLU A 143 8.90 12.94 5.44
N ASN A 144 9.09 11.90 6.27
CA ASN A 144 9.90 10.73 5.95
C ASN A 144 9.14 9.68 5.13
N LEU A 145 7.83 9.83 4.91
CA LEU A 145 7.08 8.95 4.01
C LEU A 145 7.52 9.17 2.57
N THR A 146 7.62 8.07 1.82
CA THR A 146 7.91 8.11 0.38
C THR A 146 6.64 8.02 -0.47
N ALA A 147 6.80 8.06 -1.79
CA ALA A 147 5.76 7.63 -2.72
C ALA A 147 5.33 6.18 -2.46
N PHE A 148 4.10 5.83 -2.82
CA PHE A 148 3.53 4.50 -2.61
C PHE A 148 3.63 3.69 -3.89
N ALA A 149 4.87 3.29 -4.23
CA ALA A 149 5.18 2.64 -5.50
C ALA A 149 4.34 1.38 -5.79
N ASP A 150 3.30 1.59 -6.59
CA ASP A 150 2.44 0.57 -7.18
C ASP A 150 2.60 0.54 -8.71
N TYR A 151 1.59 0.00 -9.39
CA TYR A 151 1.58 -0.13 -10.85
C TYR A 151 1.01 1.07 -11.59
N ILE A 152 0.34 2.02 -10.92
CA ILE A 152 -0.30 3.18 -11.55
C ILE A 152 0.66 4.35 -11.66
N VAL A 153 1.45 4.63 -10.61
CA VAL A 153 2.37 5.78 -10.61
C VAL A 153 3.37 5.74 -11.77
N PRO A 154 4.00 4.59 -12.10
CA PRO A 154 4.86 4.50 -13.28
C PRO A 154 4.16 4.89 -14.59
N VAL A 155 2.88 4.55 -14.76
CA VAL A 155 2.11 4.93 -15.96
C VAL A 155 1.97 6.43 -16.05
N GLY A 156 1.62 7.09 -14.95
CA GLY A 156 1.51 8.54 -14.91
C GLY A 156 2.81 9.24 -15.29
N LEU A 157 3.94 8.74 -14.74
CA LEU A 157 5.28 9.25 -15.06
C LEU A 157 5.63 9.04 -16.54
N ARG A 158 5.31 7.88 -17.11
CA ARG A 158 5.52 7.58 -18.54
C ARG A 158 4.66 8.45 -19.45
N VAL A 159 3.37 8.62 -19.16
CA VAL A 159 2.47 9.48 -19.96
C VAL A 159 2.87 10.95 -19.91
N MET A 160 3.51 11.39 -18.83
CA MET A 160 4.07 12.74 -18.71
C MET A 160 5.45 12.89 -19.36
N ASN A 161 5.97 11.86 -20.04
CA ASN A 161 7.32 11.81 -20.61
C ASN A 161 8.44 12.03 -19.57
N ILE A 162 8.20 11.62 -18.32
CA ILE A 162 9.21 11.63 -17.25
C ILE A 162 9.94 10.28 -17.22
N PHE A 163 9.22 9.19 -17.50
CA PHE A 163 9.78 7.87 -17.76
C PHE A 163 9.80 7.58 -19.25
N GLU A 164 10.84 6.85 -19.65
CA GLU A 164 10.87 6.06 -20.86
C GLU A 164 11.22 4.63 -20.47
N TYR A 165 10.54 3.65 -21.07
CA TYR A 165 10.86 2.24 -20.87
C TYR A 165 11.77 1.77 -21.99
N THR A 166 12.64 0.80 -21.69
CA THR A 166 13.35 0.06 -22.74
C THR A 166 12.34 -0.53 -23.74
N PRO A 167 12.67 -0.64 -25.04
CA PRO A 167 11.78 -1.21 -26.04
C PRO A 167 11.20 -2.58 -25.66
N GLU A 168 11.97 -3.41 -24.97
CA GLU A 168 11.59 -4.74 -24.50
C GLU A 168 10.49 -4.67 -23.44
N LEU A 169 10.69 -3.84 -22.40
CA LEU A 169 9.71 -3.63 -21.34
C LEU A 169 8.43 -2.96 -21.86
N GLU A 170 8.56 -1.97 -22.75
CA GLU A 170 7.42 -1.32 -23.41
C GLU A 170 6.59 -2.35 -24.20
N LYS A 171 7.25 -3.24 -24.97
CA LYS A 171 6.58 -4.34 -25.68
C LYS A 171 5.90 -5.32 -24.71
N GLN A 172 6.55 -5.65 -23.60
CA GLN A 172 6.00 -6.56 -22.59
C GLN A 172 4.73 -6.00 -21.94
N ILE A 173 4.77 -4.73 -21.51
CA ILE A 173 3.64 -4.03 -20.88
C ILE A 173 2.48 -3.88 -21.87
N ASN A 174 2.75 -3.41 -23.10
CA ASN A 174 1.70 -3.25 -24.11
C ASN A 174 1.12 -4.60 -24.58
N GLY A 175 1.91 -5.66 -24.53
CA GLY A 175 1.48 -7.03 -24.80
C GLY A 175 0.69 -7.68 -23.66
N LEU A 176 0.45 -6.97 -22.54
CA LEU A 176 -0.19 -7.50 -21.34
C LEU A 176 0.51 -8.76 -20.80
N VAL A 177 1.82 -8.82 -20.96
CA VAL A 177 2.65 -9.92 -20.46
C VAL A 177 3.09 -9.58 -19.03
N GLU A 178 3.01 -10.57 -18.14
CA GLU A 178 3.40 -10.41 -16.74
C GLU A 178 4.84 -9.92 -16.61
N VAL A 179 5.03 -8.85 -15.84
CA VAL A 179 6.32 -8.41 -15.30
C VAL A 179 6.46 -9.06 -13.93
N LYS A 180 7.33 -10.07 -13.84
CA LYS A 180 7.47 -10.89 -12.63
C LYS A 180 7.87 -10.03 -11.43
N ARG A 181 7.28 -10.33 -10.27
CA ARG A 181 7.73 -9.78 -9.00
C ARG A 181 9.22 -10.09 -8.80
N ASP A 182 9.96 -9.15 -8.22
CA ASP A 182 11.40 -9.25 -7.93
C ASP A 182 12.28 -9.38 -9.20
N SER A 183 11.73 -9.10 -10.38
CA SER A 183 12.53 -8.89 -11.58
C SER A 183 13.16 -7.50 -11.56
N GLU A 184 14.29 -7.32 -12.25
CA GLU A 184 14.93 -6.00 -12.36
C GLU A 184 13.95 -4.94 -12.87
N ALA A 185 13.14 -5.26 -13.88
CA ALA A 185 12.14 -4.35 -14.42
C ALA A 185 11.08 -3.92 -13.39
N GLU A 186 10.55 -4.86 -12.57
CA GLU A 186 9.57 -4.50 -11.53
C GLU A 186 10.21 -3.63 -10.43
N ILE A 187 11.40 -4.01 -9.98
CA ILE A 187 12.12 -3.28 -8.93
C ILE A 187 12.48 -1.87 -9.42
N GLU A 188 13.03 -1.74 -10.63
CA GLU A 188 13.42 -0.47 -11.23
C GLU A 188 12.22 0.46 -11.44
N LEU A 189 11.09 -0.06 -11.93
CA LEU A 189 9.87 0.75 -12.08
C LEU A 189 9.41 1.34 -10.75
N ARG A 190 9.42 0.53 -9.68
CA ARG A 190 8.96 0.96 -8.35
C ARG A 190 9.95 1.89 -7.66
N ALA A 191 11.23 1.52 -7.63
CA ALA A 191 12.28 2.33 -7.03
C ALA A 191 12.45 3.68 -7.73
N SER A 192 12.42 3.68 -9.08
CA SER A 192 12.48 4.92 -9.86
C SER A 192 11.27 5.80 -9.60
N SER A 193 10.08 5.23 -9.38
CA SER A 193 8.88 6.01 -9.07
C SER A 193 9.03 6.75 -7.74
N ILE A 194 9.58 6.09 -6.72
CA ILE A 194 9.89 6.73 -5.44
C ILE A 194 10.88 7.88 -5.64
N TYR A 195 11.99 7.61 -6.34
CA TYR A 195 13.02 8.61 -6.57
C TYR A 195 12.48 9.84 -7.33
N VAL A 196 11.73 9.61 -8.41
CA VAL A 196 11.17 10.69 -9.22
C VAL A 196 10.15 11.49 -8.46
N ILE A 197 9.24 10.86 -7.71
CA ILE A 197 8.28 11.60 -6.88
C ILE A 197 8.99 12.42 -5.80
N ALA A 198 10.06 11.90 -5.18
CA ALA A 198 10.88 12.67 -4.25
C ALA A 198 11.45 13.93 -4.92
N LYS A 199 12.06 13.79 -6.11
CA LYS A 199 12.61 14.92 -6.87
C LYS A 199 11.55 15.92 -7.34
N LEU A 200 10.41 15.44 -7.82
CA LEU A 200 9.29 16.30 -8.18
C LEU A 200 8.77 17.08 -6.96
N THR A 201 8.69 16.43 -5.80
CA THR A 201 8.26 17.07 -4.55
C THR A 201 9.21 18.20 -4.14
N GLU A 202 10.53 17.93 -4.16
CA GLU A 202 11.57 18.96 -3.93
C GLU A 202 11.40 20.15 -4.89
N GLU A 203 11.27 19.88 -6.19
CA GLU A 203 11.17 20.89 -7.23
C GLU A 203 9.86 21.72 -7.17
N ILE A 204 8.74 21.08 -6.82
CA ILE A 204 7.46 21.78 -6.62
C ILE A 204 7.53 22.69 -5.40
N ASN A 205 8.12 22.22 -4.30
CA ASN A 205 8.26 23.02 -3.08
C ASN A 205 9.17 24.24 -3.28
N LYS A 206 10.26 24.11 -4.06
CA LYS A 206 11.12 25.26 -4.45
C LYS A 206 10.35 26.35 -5.20
N ARG A 207 9.35 25.97 -6.00
CA ARG A 207 8.50 26.89 -6.78
C ARG A 207 7.35 27.50 -5.97
N ARG A 208 7.14 27.05 -4.73
CA ARG A 208 6.04 27.47 -3.85
C ARG A 208 6.58 28.01 -2.52
N PRO A 209 7.46 29.02 -2.53
CA PRO A 209 8.04 29.57 -1.30
C PRO A 209 6.95 30.15 -0.39
N GLY A 210 7.07 29.92 0.92
CA GLY A 210 6.14 30.43 1.93
C GLY A 210 4.83 29.64 2.08
N MET A 211 4.65 28.55 1.33
CA MET A 211 3.55 27.61 1.53
C MET A 211 3.99 26.43 2.40
N ASP A 212 3.03 25.76 3.05
CA ASP A 212 3.30 24.48 3.69
C ASP A 212 3.90 23.49 2.68
N PRO A 213 5.05 22.87 3.00
CA PRO A 213 5.71 21.92 2.10
C PRO A 213 4.79 20.74 1.78
N LEU A 214 4.75 20.35 0.50
CA LEU A 214 4.14 19.08 0.12
C LEU A 214 5.04 17.94 0.57
N LEU A 215 4.40 16.87 1.03
CA LEU A 215 5.00 15.58 1.29
C LEU A 215 4.87 14.68 0.06
N GLN A 216 5.79 13.72 -0.10
CA GLN A 216 5.80 12.81 -1.26
C GLN A 216 4.45 12.08 -1.45
N PRO A 217 3.78 11.55 -0.40
CA PRO A 217 2.46 10.92 -0.55
C PRO A 217 1.39 11.82 -1.17
N GLN A 218 1.49 13.15 -0.99
CA GLN A 218 0.53 14.09 -1.56
C GLN A 218 0.77 14.30 -3.05
N VAL A 219 2.03 14.29 -3.49
CA VAL A 219 2.39 14.38 -4.92
C VAL A 219 2.08 13.06 -5.62
N ASP A 220 2.48 11.93 -5.02
CA ASP A 220 2.12 10.57 -5.44
C ASP A 220 0.61 10.42 -5.71
N PHE A 221 -0.22 10.84 -4.75
CA PHE A 221 -1.68 10.77 -4.89
C PHE A 221 -2.22 11.56 -6.09
N ARG A 222 -1.55 12.63 -6.52
CA ARG A 222 -1.95 13.38 -7.73
C ARG A 222 -1.75 12.56 -9.00
N PHE A 223 -0.64 11.82 -9.10
CA PHE A 223 -0.44 10.87 -10.18
C PHE A 223 -1.45 9.74 -10.09
N TRP A 224 -1.51 9.05 -8.94
CA TRP A 224 -2.38 7.91 -8.76
C TRP A 224 -3.84 8.25 -9.10
N LYS A 225 -4.41 9.32 -8.53
CA LYS A 225 -5.80 9.71 -8.78
C LYS A 225 -6.08 10.06 -10.23
N THR A 226 -5.12 10.68 -10.93
CA THR A 226 -5.30 11.13 -12.32
C THR A 226 -5.24 9.95 -13.30
N TYR A 227 -4.37 8.98 -13.02
CA TYR A 227 -4.08 7.88 -13.94
C TYR A 227 -4.69 6.54 -13.51
N HIS A 228 -5.33 6.43 -12.34
CA HIS A 228 -5.96 5.17 -11.88
C HIS A 228 -7.08 4.69 -12.82
N ALA A 229 -7.82 5.62 -13.45
CA ALA A 229 -8.84 5.32 -14.44
C ALA A 229 -8.33 5.40 -15.89
N THR A 230 -7.01 5.29 -16.09
CA THR A 230 -6.42 5.41 -17.42
C THR A 230 -6.60 4.16 -18.26
N HIS A 231 -6.60 4.33 -19.59
CA HIS A 231 -6.62 3.22 -20.55
C HIS A 231 -5.22 2.79 -20.98
N TRP A 232 -4.17 3.51 -20.53
CA TRP A 232 -2.79 3.15 -20.82
C TRP A 232 -2.41 1.86 -20.09
N PRO A 233 -1.79 0.88 -20.78
CA PRO A 233 -1.33 -0.34 -20.14
C PRO A 233 -0.34 -0.05 -19.01
N HIS A 234 -0.53 -0.73 -17.89
CA HIS A 234 0.40 -0.75 -16.76
C HIS A 234 1.12 -2.09 -16.68
N HIS A 235 2.26 -2.13 -15.99
CA HIS A 235 2.93 -3.40 -15.74
C HIS A 235 2.02 -4.33 -14.93
N LEU A 236 1.89 -5.58 -15.38
CA LEU A 236 1.08 -6.59 -14.70
C LEU A 236 2.00 -7.42 -13.82
N THR A 237 1.92 -7.24 -12.51
CA THR A 237 2.70 -8.04 -11.55
C THR A 237 1.75 -8.74 -10.61
N LYS A 238 1.73 -10.08 -10.63
CA LYS A 238 1.00 -10.85 -9.62
C LYS A 238 1.75 -10.79 -8.30
N THR A 239 1.23 -10.03 -7.34
CA THR A 239 1.87 -9.86 -6.03
C THR A 239 0.84 -9.54 -4.96
N VAL A 240 1.17 -9.92 -3.71
CA VAL A 240 0.44 -9.45 -2.54
C VAL A 240 0.90 -8.05 -2.10
N MET A 241 2.06 -7.55 -2.51
CA MET A 241 2.65 -6.32 -1.95
C MET A 241 2.15 -5.00 -2.55
N TYR A 242 1.21 -5.06 -3.50
CA TYR A 242 0.56 -3.89 -4.09
C TYR A 242 -0.75 -3.53 -3.38
#